data_AF-A0A5C3PKL9-F1
#
_entry.id   AF-A0A5C3PKL9-F1
#
_cell.length_a   1.000
_cell.length_b   1.000
_cell.length_c   1.000
_cell.angle_alpha   90.00
_cell.angle_beta   90.00
_cell.angle_gamma   90.00
#
_symmetry.space_group_name_H-M   'P 1'
#
loop_
_entity.id
_entity.type
_entity.pdbx_description
1 polymer ?
#
loop_
_entity_poly.entity_id
_entity_poly.type
_entity_poly.pdbx_seq_one_letter_code
_entity_poly.pdbx_strand_id
1 'polypeptide(L)'
;RPDLHRHGRLFALLEPCNMSGDETDGDEKTHPPVWRIRLACWQSVLLRTFLWLLDRYYREDWAKPVHRRAMGGNVPRVRVPRTGCYDEDSIAPIGLWRNCYDKDWLEAQPAHIVRELEIVAEDYDFGIPDPGPDPYRQAKPFTEGASSSEAGPSGQARTSG
;
A
#
# COMPACT_ATOMS: atom_id res chain seq x y z
N ARG A 1 -21.66 10.40 -1.35
CA ARG A 1 -20.57 9.45 -1.68
C ARG A 1 -19.43 10.27 -2.28
N PRO A 2 -18.17 9.94 -2.02
CA PRO A 2 -17.06 10.58 -2.71
C PRO A 2 -17.17 10.36 -4.23
N ASP A 3 -16.80 11.35 -5.03
CA ASP A 3 -16.70 11.18 -6.48
C ASP A 3 -15.45 10.34 -6.79
N LEU A 4 -15.68 9.05 -7.06
CA LEU A 4 -14.61 8.11 -7.40
C LEU A 4 -14.36 8.05 -8.91
N HIS A 5 -15.21 8.65 -9.75
CA HIS A 5 -15.09 8.56 -11.21
C HIS A 5 -13.83 9.23 -11.74
N ARG A 6 -13.37 10.31 -11.07
CA ARG A 6 -12.10 10.97 -11.39
C ARG A 6 -10.90 10.03 -11.35
N HIS A 7 -10.98 8.95 -10.56
CA HIS A 7 -9.89 7.99 -10.44
C HIS A 7 -9.95 6.87 -11.48
N GLY A 8 -10.92 6.88 -12.40
CA GLY A 8 -11.08 5.86 -13.43
C GLY A 8 -9.83 5.70 -14.32
N ARG A 9 -9.12 6.80 -14.62
CA ARG A 9 -7.88 6.73 -15.42
C ARG A 9 -6.78 5.95 -14.69
N LEU A 10 -6.62 6.15 -13.38
CA LEU A 10 -5.66 5.38 -12.58
C LEU A 10 -6.01 3.88 -12.62
N PHE A 11 -7.27 3.53 -12.42
CA PHE A 11 -7.69 2.12 -12.43
C PHE A 11 -7.59 1.46 -13.80
N ALA A 12 -7.72 2.21 -14.89
CA ALA A 12 -7.54 1.67 -16.24
C ALA A 12 -6.09 1.26 -16.54
N LEU A 13 -5.12 1.77 -15.78
CA LEU A 13 -3.70 1.45 -15.91
C LEU A 13 -3.24 0.35 -14.93
N LEU A 14 -4.09 -0.03 -13.97
CA LEU A 14 -3.78 -1.07 -12.99
C LEU A 14 -4.42 -2.38 -13.42
N GLU A 15 -3.61 -3.43 -13.50
CA GLU A 15 -4.05 -4.80 -13.67
C GLU A 15 -4.28 -5.49 -12.32
N PRO A 16 -5.03 -6.61 -12.29
CA PRO A 16 -5.20 -7.39 -11.06
C PRO A 16 -3.89 -7.82 -10.41
N CYS A 17 -2.84 -8.08 -11.19
CA CYS A 17 -1.50 -8.44 -10.69
C CYS A 17 -0.76 -7.27 -10.03
N ASN A 18 -1.21 -6.03 -10.27
CA ASN A 18 -0.66 -4.83 -9.66
C ASN A 18 -1.35 -4.50 -8.33
N MET A 19 -2.39 -5.22 -7.96
CA MET A 19 -3.06 -5.09 -6.67
C MET A 19 -2.38 -5.98 -5.63
N SER A 20 -2.44 -5.61 -4.35
CA SER A 20 -1.82 -6.39 -3.28
C SER A 20 -2.36 -7.83 -3.25
N GLY A 21 -1.45 -8.80 -3.20
CA GLY A 21 -1.79 -10.20 -2.95
C GLY A 21 -2.37 -10.40 -1.55
N ASP A 22 -3.26 -11.40 -1.42
CA ASP A 22 -3.83 -11.84 -0.16
C ASP A 22 -3.23 -13.21 0.19
N GLU A 23 -2.63 -13.34 1.37
CA GLU A 23 -2.15 -14.62 1.90
C GLU A 23 -2.98 -15.06 3.11
N THR A 24 -3.46 -16.30 3.14
CA THR A 24 -4.13 -16.88 4.31
C THR A 24 -3.14 -17.24 5.41
N ASP A 25 -3.55 -17.13 6.68
CA ASP A 25 -2.77 -17.60 7.82
C ASP A 25 -2.44 -19.10 7.71
N GLY A 26 -1.22 -19.43 7.29
CA GLY A 26 -0.55 -20.72 7.50
C GLY A 26 -1.34 -22.01 7.15
N ASP A 27 -0.86 -23.14 7.66
CA ASP A 27 -1.49 -24.45 7.45
C ASP A 27 -2.78 -24.64 8.27
N GLU A 28 -3.00 -23.81 9.31
CA GLU A 28 -4.14 -23.90 10.22
C GLU A 28 -5.24 -22.88 9.92
N LYS A 29 -6.44 -23.38 9.59
CA LYS A 29 -7.61 -22.54 9.26
C LYS A 29 -8.18 -21.89 10.52
N THR A 30 -7.89 -20.61 10.74
CA THR A 30 -8.56 -19.77 11.74
C THR A 30 -9.88 -19.22 11.21
N HIS A 31 -10.90 -19.14 12.07
CA HIS A 31 -12.22 -18.59 11.74
C HIS A 31 -12.57 -17.42 12.69
N PRO A 32 -12.86 -16.21 12.17
CA PRO A 32 -12.82 -15.82 10.75
C PRO A 32 -11.39 -15.73 10.20
N PRO A 33 -11.18 -16.06 8.90
CA PRO A 33 -9.84 -16.02 8.30
C PRO A 33 -9.33 -14.59 8.24
N VAL A 34 -8.11 -14.39 8.74
CA VAL A 34 -7.37 -13.14 8.59
C VAL A 34 -6.48 -13.27 7.35
N TRP A 35 -6.54 -12.26 6.49
CA TRP A 35 -5.74 -12.20 5.28
C TRP A 35 -4.62 -11.20 5.46
N ARG A 36 -3.40 -11.59 5.10
CA ARG A 36 -2.24 -10.72 5.19
C ARG A 36 -2.01 -10.06 3.84
N ILE A 37 -1.87 -8.74 3.87
CA ILE A 37 -1.59 -7.95 2.68
C ILE A 37 -0.12 -8.14 2.31
N ARG A 38 0.14 -8.61 1.09
CA ARG A 38 1.46 -8.54 0.47
C ARG A 38 1.61 -7.21 -0.26
N LEU A 39 2.65 -6.46 0.08
CA LEU A 39 2.92 -5.16 -0.51
C LEU A 39 3.83 -5.32 -1.71
N ALA A 40 3.52 -4.61 -2.79
CA ALA A 40 4.38 -4.53 -3.96
C ALA A 40 5.48 -3.50 -3.74
N CYS A 41 6.75 -3.86 -3.89
CA CYS A 41 7.90 -2.97 -3.58
C CYS A 41 7.84 -1.65 -4.36
N TRP A 42 7.37 -1.71 -5.61
CA TRP A 42 7.28 -0.53 -6.46
C TRP A 42 6.20 0.47 -6.02
N GLN A 43 5.20 0.07 -5.22
CA GLN A 43 4.09 0.95 -4.86
C GLN A 43 4.49 1.96 -3.79
N SER A 44 4.22 3.24 -4.05
CA SER A 44 4.39 4.29 -3.06
C SER A 44 3.43 4.14 -1.87
N VAL A 45 3.82 4.70 -0.72
CA VAL A 45 2.96 4.80 0.46
C VAL A 45 1.65 5.55 0.16
N LEU A 46 1.70 6.56 -0.72
CA LEU A 46 0.52 7.33 -1.11
C LEU A 46 -0.51 6.48 -1.87
N LEU A 47 -0.05 5.74 -2.88
CA LEU A 47 -0.90 4.83 -3.65
C LEU A 47 -1.49 3.73 -2.75
N ARG A 48 -0.67 3.12 -1.89
CA ARG A 48 -1.12 2.10 -0.92
C ARG A 48 -2.22 2.65 -0.01
N THR A 49 -1.99 3.83 0.57
CA THR A 49 -2.93 4.50 1.46
C THR A 49 -4.25 4.79 0.76
N PHE A 50 -4.19 5.28 -0.48
CA PHE A 50 -5.36 5.53 -1.31
C PHE A 50 -6.17 4.25 -1.57
N LEU A 51 -5.52 3.16 -1.98
CA LEU A 51 -6.18 1.87 -2.24
C LEU A 51 -6.83 1.29 -0.96
N TRP A 52 -6.17 1.41 0.19
CA TRP A 52 -6.73 1.00 1.48
C TRP A 52 -7.94 1.84 1.91
N LEU A 53 -7.91 3.13 1.61
CA LEU A 53 -9.02 4.02 1.89
C LEU A 53 -10.26 3.67 1.03
N LEU A 54 -10.04 3.25 -0.22
CA LEU A 54 -11.11 2.72 -1.07
C LEU A 54 -11.66 1.37 -0.60
N ASP A 55 -10.79 0.46 -0.17
CA ASP A 55 -11.23 -0.81 0.43
C ASP A 55 -12.12 -0.55 1.65
N ARG A 56 -11.76 0.44 2.47
CA ARG A 56 -12.59 0.87 3.60
C ARG A 56 -13.96 1.40 3.15
N TYR A 57 -14.00 2.30 2.17
CA TYR A 57 -15.27 2.79 1.62
C TYR A 57 -16.15 1.64 1.10
N TYR A 58 -15.54 0.66 0.46
CA TYR A 58 -16.24 -0.55 0.02
C TYR A 58 -16.80 -1.36 1.20
N ARG A 59 -16.02 -1.57 2.27
CA ARG A 59 -16.47 -2.27 3.49
C ARG A 59 -17.64 -1.55 4.16
N GLU A 60 -17.58 -0.23 4.27
CA GLU A 60 -18.66 0.59 4.84
C GLU A 60 -19.94 0.51 3.99
N ASP A 61 -19.83 0.63 2.67
CA ASP A 61 -20.97 0.51 1.73
C ASP A 61 -21.52 -0.92 1.66
N TRP A 62 -20.70 -1.93 1.91
CA TRP A 62 -21.16 -3.31 2.03
C TRP A 62 -21.92 -3.54 3.35
N ALA A 63 -21.42 -3.01 4.47
CA ALA A 63 -22.02 -3.17 5.79
C ALA A 63 -23.32 -2.36 5.95
N LYS A 64 -23.36 -1.16 5.38
CA LYS A 64 -24.51 -0.23 5.46
C LYS A 64 -24.81 0.38 4.09
N PRO A 65 -25.30 -0.43 3.12
CA PRO A 65 -25.58 0.08 1.80
C PRO A 65 -26.69 1.12 1.85
N VAL A 66 -26.43 2.27 1.25
CA VAL A 66 -27.44 3.32 1.09
C VAL A 66 -28.18 3.07 -0.22
N HIS A 67 -29.51 3.10 -0.18
CA HIS A 67 -30.41 2.92 -1.34
C HIS A 67 -30.41 1.53 -1.99
N ARG A 68 -29.82 0.51 -1.36
CA ARG A 68 -29.93 -0.89 -1.79
C ARG A 68 -29.95 -1.82 -0.58
N ARG A 69 -30.46 -3.04 -0.76
CA ARG A 69 -30.38 -4.08 0.27
C ARG A 69 -28.93 -4.52 0.48
N ALA A 70 -28.59 -4.93 1.71
CA ALA A 70 -27.36 -5.66 1.99
C ALA A 70 -27.17 -6.79 0.99
N MET A 71 -26.00 -6.84 0.34
CA MET A 71 -25.70 -7.91 -0.60
C MET A 71 -25.56 -9.22 0.18
N GLY A 72 -26.35 -10.24 -0.18
CA GLY A 72 -26.12 -11.59 0.31
C GLY A 72 -24.81 -12.13 -0.25
N GLY A 73 -24.03 -12.83 0.57
CA GLY A 73 -22.72 -13.38 0.18
C GLY A 73 -21.72 -13.32 1.32
N ASN A 74 -20.46 -13.63 1.00
CA ASN A 74 -19.37 -13.55 1.97
C ASN A 74 -19.10 -12.09 2.36
N VAL A 75 -18.88 -11.88 3.65
CA VAL A 75 -18.39 -10.60 4.19
C VAL A 75 -17.07 -10.21 3.51
N PRO A 76 -16.79 -8.91 3.32
CA PRO A 76 -15.48 -8.45 2.91
C PRO A 76 -14.40 -9.04 3.80
N ARG A 77 -13.29 -9.45 3.18
CA ARG A 77 -12.16 -10.05 3.88
C ARG A 77 -11.58 -9.03 4.86
N VAL A 78 -11.29 -9.47 6.08
CA VAL A 78 -10.49 -8.69 7.02
C VAL A 78 -9.02 -8.86 6.60
N ARG A 79 -8.44 -7.76 6.11
CA ARG A 79 -7.04 -7.70 5.67
C ARG A 79 -6.22 -6.94 6.70
N VAL A 80 -5.08 -7.49 7.10
CA VAL A 80 -4.20 -6.90 8.10
C VAL A 80 -2.81 -6.72 7.50
N PRO A 81 -2.22 -5.51 7.59
CA PRO A 81 -0.82 -5.30 7.24
C PRO A 81 0.08 -6.14 8.14
N ARG A 82 1.03 -6.88 7.57
CA ARG A 82 2.02 -7.62 8.35
C ARG A 82 3.25 -6.74 8.58
N THR A 83 3.61 -6.51 9.84
CA THR A 83 4.87 -5.83 10.18
C THR A 83 6.05 -6.67 9.69
N GLY A 84 6.94 -6.07 8.90
CA GLY A 84 8.18 -6.71 8.41
C GLY A 84 8.00 -7.72 7.28
N CYS A 85 6.83 -7.77 6.62
CA CYS A 85 6.68 -8.55 5.39
C CYS A 85 7.11 -7.67 4.20
N TYR A 86 8.28 -7.99 3.67
CA TYR A 86 8.86 -7.34 2.51
C TYR A 86 8.14 -7.81 1.24
N ASP A 87 7.59 -6.85 0.51
CA ASP A 87 7.94 -6.61 -0.89
C ASP A 87 7.86 -7.84 -1.81
N GLU A 88 6.65 -8.08 -2.33
CA GLU A 88 6.47 -8.95 -3.48
C GLU A 88 7.02 -8.25 -4.72
N ASP A 89 7.99 -8.91 -5.36
CA ASP A 89 8.57 -8.51 -6.64
C ASP A 89 7.53 -8.67 -7.76
N SER A 90 6.58 -7.75 -7.75
CA SER A 90 5.47 -7.68 -8.69
C SER A 90 5.79 -6.69 -9.79
N ILE A 91 5.16 -6.93 -10.95
CA ILE A 91 5.36 -6.09 -12.13
C ILE A 91 4.79 -4.70 -11.84
N ALA A 92 5.63 -3.68 -11.99
CA ALA A 92 5.21 -2.30 -11.91
C ALA A 92 4.41 -1.89 -13.17
N PRO A 93 3.25 -1.23 -13.04
CA PRO A 93 2.46 -0.79 -14.17
C PRO A 93 3.19 0.28 -14.98
N ILE A 94 2.91 0.32 -16.28
CA ILE A 94 3.42 1.32 -17.22
C ILE A 94 2.47 2.52 -17.24
N GLY A 95 3.02 3.73 -17.36
CA GLY A 95 2.26 4.96 -17.59
C GLY A 95 1.64 5.59 -16.34
N LEU A 96 2.00 5.15 -15.14
CA LEU A 96 1.54 5.81 -13.92
C LEU A 96 2.29 7.13 -13.67
N TRP A 97 1.73 7.93 -12.78
CA TRP A 97 2.33 9.16 -12.27
C TRP A 97 3.51 8.85 -11.36
N ARG A 98 4.48 9.76 -11.31
CA ARG A 98 5.72 9.58 -10.54
C ARG A 98 5.48 9.25 -9.07
N ASN A 99 4.45 9.85 -8.45
CA ASN A 99 4.12 9.64 -7.04
C ASN A 99 3.32 8.35 -6.77
N CYS A 100 3.04 7.54 -7.79
CA CYS A 100 2.56 6.17 -7.64
C CYS A 100 3.69 5.17 -7.32
N TYR A 101 4.93 5.51 -7.70
CA TYR A 101 6.09 4.65 -7.48
C TYR A 101 6.81 5.00 -6.17
N ASP A 102 7.33 3.98 -5.50
CA ASP A 102 8.25 4.16 -4.38
C ASP A 102 9.57 4.76 -4.89
N LYS A 103 10.05 5.79 -4.20
CA LYS A 103 11.20 6.58 -4.65
C LYS A 103 12.49 5.76 -4.59
N ASP A 104 12.72 5.06 -3.49
CA ASP A 104 13.95 4.29 -3.28
C ASP A 104 13.97 3.10 -4.23
N TRP A 105 12.82 2.46 -4.46
CA TRP A 105 12.67 1.43 -5.47
C TRP A 105 12.98 1.93 -6.87
N LEU A 106 12.49 3.12 -7.24
CA LEU A 106 12.69 3.71 -8.57
C LEU A 106 14.15 4.11 -8.81
N GLU A 107 14.83 4.64 -7.79
CA GLU A 107 16.26 4.97 -7.83
C GLU A 107 17.15 3.73 -7.96
N ALA A 108 16.70 2.59 -7.44
CA ALA A 108 17.40 1.31 -7.59
C ALA A 108 17.21 0.67 -8.97
N GLN A 109 16.27 1.14 -9.81
CA GLN A 109 16.00 0.53 -11.10
C GLN A 109 17.05 0.93 -12.17
N PRO A 110 17.40 0.01 -13.09
CA PRO A 110 18.19 0.34 -14.26
C PRO A 110 17.50 1.40 -15.13
N ALA A 111 18.28 2.32 -15.73
CA ALA A 111 17.74 3.41 -16.54
C ALA A 111 16.84 2.96 -17.72
N HIS A 112 17.06 1.76 -18.27
CA HIS A 112 16.20 1.23 -19.33
C HIS A 112 14.81 0.83 -18.81
N ILE A 113 14.72 0.25 -17.61
CA ILE A 113 13.46 -0.07 -16.94
C ILE A 113 12.69 1.21 -16.64
N VAL A 114 13.35 2.22 -16.06
CA VAL A 114 12.71 3.52 -15.76
C VAL A 114 12.13 4.17 -17.03
N ARG A 115 12.83 4.03 -18.17
CA ARG A 115 12.33 4.53 -19.46
C ARG A 115 11.12 3.75 -19.97
N GLU A 116 11.12 2.43 -19.82
CA GLU A 116 10.03 1.54 -20.23
C GLU A 116 8.76 1.72 -19.38
N LEU A 117 8.88 2.20 -18.14
CA LEU A 117 7.73 2.53 -17.29
C LEU A 117 6.91 3.71 -17.81
N GLU A 118 7.42 4.51 -18.77
CA GLU A 118 6.73 5.67 -19.35
C GLU A 118 6.10 6.59 -18.30
N ILE A 119 6.84 6.84 -17.21
CA ILE A 119 6.34 7.55 -16.04
C ILE A 119 5.85 8.94 -16.42
N VAL A 120 4.61 9.25 -16.05
CA VAL A 120 4.05 10.59 -16.19
C VAL A 120 4.74 11.51 -15.18
N ALA A 121 5.41 12.55 -15.68
CA ALA A 121 6.20 13.50 -14.90
C ALA A 121 5.34 14.52 -14.12
N GLU A 122 4.19 14.08 -13.60
CA GLU A 122 3.25 14.85 -12.78
C GLU A 122 2.89 14.06 -11.53
N ASP A 123 2.38 14.73 -10.51
CA ASP A 123 1.82 14.05 -9.33
C ASP A 123 0.34 13.78 -9.54
N TYR A 124 -0.07 12.55 -9.27
CA TYR A 124 -1.47 12.18 -9.19
C TYR A 124 -2.12 12.69 -7.91
N ASP A 125 -3.33 13.23 -8.03
CA ASP A 125 -4.15 13.61 -6.88
C ASP A 125 -4.90 12.40 -6.31
N PHE A 126 -4.42 11.89 -5.18
CA PHE A 126 -5.05 10.80 -4.41
C PHE A 126 -6.18 11.26 -3.51
N GLY A 127 -6.54 12.55 -3.53
CA GLY A 127 -7.56 13.09 -2.65
C GLY A 127 -8.84 12.28 -2.74
N ILE A 128 -9.38 11.87 -1.59
CA ILE A 128 -10.77 11.46 -1.37
C ILE A 128 -11.11 11.88 0.06
N PRO A 129 -12.37 12.24 0.36
CA PRO A 129 -12.80 12.52 1.73
C PRO A 129 -12.37 11.40 2.69
N ASP A 130 -12.03 11.73 3.93
CA ASP A 130 -11.77 10.75 4.98
C ASP A 130 -13.12 10.21 5.52
N PRO A 131 -13.35 8.88 5.55
CA PRO A 131 -14.54 8.31 6.17
C PRO A 131 -14.54 8.35 7.72
N GLY A 132 -13.49 8.87 8.38
CA GLY A 132 -13.39 9.00 9.85
C GLY A 132 -12.53 7.90 10.49
N PRO A 133 -12.72 7.47 11.75
CA PRO A 133 -11.96 6.35 12.32
C PRO A 133 -12.44 4.98 11.79
N ASP A 134 -11.53 4.09 11.37
CA ASP A 134 -11.86 2.70 10.96
C ASP A 134 -12.18 1.85 12.22
N PRO A 135 -13.42 1.39 12.41
CA PRO A 135 -13.79 0.60 13.59
C PRO A 135 -13.21 -0.82 13.58
N TYR A 136 -12.58 -1.25 12.48
CA TYR A 136 -12.01 -2.59 12.30
C TYR A 136 -10.47 -2.60 12.34
N ARG A 137 -9.82 -1.44 12.49
CA ARG A 137 -8.36 -1.36 12.56
C ARG A 137 -7.87 -1.74 13.95
N GLN A 138 -7.31 -2.94 14.11
CA GLN A 138 -6.43 -3.23 15.24
C GLN A 138 -5.13 -2.45 15.04
N ALA A 139 -5.01 -1.31 15.72
CA ALA A 139 -3.95 -0.34 15.49
C ALA A 139 -2.56 -0.86 15.92
N LYS A 140 -1.59 -0.74 15.01
CA LYS A 140 -0.45 0.17 15.25
C LYS A 140 -0.25 1.06 14.01
N PRO A 141 0.06 2.36 14.20
CA PRO A 141 0.50 3.21 13.11
C PRO A 141 1.84 2.70 12.54
N PHE A 142 2.02 2.80 11.23
CA PHE A 142 3.33 2.64 10.60
C PHE A 142 4.10 3.93 10.90
N THR A 143 4.86 3.94 12.00
CA THR A 143 5.88 4.95 12.21
C THR A 143 7.00 4.68 11.22
N GLU A 144 7.29 5.64 10.34
CA GLU A 144 8.51 5.67 9.54
C GLU A 144 9.70 5.36 10.46
N GLY A 145 10.32 4.21 10.22
CA GLY A 145 11.55 3.84 10.88
C GLY A 145 12.63 4.83 10.44
N ALA A 146 13.03 5.67 11.37
CA ALA A 146 14.15 6.58 11.24
C ALA A 146 15.36 5.86 10.63
N SER A 147 15.95 6.50 9.63
CA SER A 147 17.31 6.26 9.16
C SER A 147 18.28 6.34 10.34
N SER A 148 18.66 5.21 10.93
CA SER A 148 19.76 5.13 11.87
C SER A 148 21.09 5.17 11.10
N SER A 149 21.51 6.37 10.76
CA SER A 149 22.93 6.68 10.56
C SER A 149 23.58 6.82 11.94
N GLU A 150 24.20 5.75 12.45
CA GLU A 150 25.23 5.90 13.48
C GLU A 150 26.60 5.67 12.84
N ALA A 151 27.17 6.78 12.40
CA ALA A 151 28.61 6.91 12.17
C ALA A 151 29.32 6.76 13.52
N GLY A 152 29.96 5.62 13.75
CA GLY A 152 30.85 5.45 14.90
C GLY A 152 32.07 6.38 14.77
N PRO A 153 32.37 7.25 15.75
CA PRO A 153 33.57 8.06 15.69
C PRO A 153 34.81 7.21 15.94
N SER A 154 35.72 7.30 14.97
CA SER A 154 37.08 6.77 15.04
C SER A 154 37.89 7.44 16.15
N GLY A 155 38.47 6.59 17.00
CA GLY A 155 39.78 6.72 17.65
C GLY A 155 40.24 8.07 18.19
N GLN A 156 40.37 8.15 19.52
CA GLN A 156 41.57 8.73 20.16
C GLN A 156 41.60 8.49 21.68
N ALA A 157 42.66 7.82 22.15
CA ALA A 157 43.29 8.00 23.47
C ALA A 157 44.66 7.29 23.40
N ARG A 158 45.78 7.98 23.12
CA ARG A 158 46.69 8.66 24.06
C ARG A 158 47.14 7.82 25.28
N THR A 159 48.38 7.34 25.18
CA THR A 159 49.51 7.46 26.14
C THR A 159 49.26 7.28 27.64
N SER A 160 50.02 6.35 28.25
CA SER A 160 51.06 6.60 29.29
C SER A 160 51.05 5.50 30.36
N GLY A 161 52.24 4.94 30.63
CA GLY A 161 52.50 3.95 31.69
C GLY A 161 53.73 3.14 31.37
#